data_AF-A0A537R8N7-F1
#
_entry.id   AF-A0A537R8N7-F1
#
_cell.length_a   1.000
_cell.length_b   1.000
_cell.length_c   1.000
_cell.angle_alpha   90.00
_cell.angle_beta   90.00
_cell.angle_gamma   90.00
#
_symmetry.space_group_name_H-M   'P 1'
#
loop_
_entity.id
_entity.type
_entity.pdbx_description
1 polymer ?
#
loop_
_entity_poly.entity_id
_entity_poly.type
_entity_poly.pdbx_seq_one_letter_code
_entity_poly.pdbx_strand_id
1 'polypeptide(L)'
;MSGSISAKLLPRNVAALRRGQTPEAATRVTAGNPISTRLESGVGNCFPGLEFDMRNLERRFFPFLEVEFGADSNGRAAIFVVSVDSAAVNAAAAAATITSDQADAYRKVADGLGPGEQWTVSQMDGDFGLLGQRSLTLPIPSSTSTGDNRLPADAWTAARLLVENSPVTLRLTLVPPVPGVDEVALSGRRARYLDDSGALARIFQPGELTQSLCSPWTHDFRDCACFYWASNHPDIALPPLPADGPADQADMFNKETPWERRNRSVAGPPVATARGARDVAEMEHHQINRDWQQLNFVLERRERLAPYVPPELRARPLPDIATLLTWLRYAAGVELGVMLEYLTAAWSIRRPDNTTPADLRGDLLAAFDEMRRVAIGEMRHLRAVNDVLAHFQPPPGFTPALGVATLLPGNDPGTTRPLRLRAASAEALDDFIGIEAPSMSVDSVYARILVTVEAMARTDEQQFTLRTVMAEGEEHWRTFRFVKDWLTRHAPAEYLRAVNLQPPPAGSGPHATLQQRYRALLDALFQAYAMGMPRGAPLLNAARASMLGADGIEGALDTVANQGFLAVFDPVPDPRFAPVAPPAPDPMA
;
A
#
# COMPACT_ATOMS: atom_id res chain seq x y z
N MET A 1 11.00 38.80 -0.40
CA MET A 1 10.20 38.15 0.66
C MET A 1 10.54 36.67 0.64
N SER A 2 11.34 36.20 1.60
CA SER A 2 11.81 34.81 1.67
C SER A 2 10.80 33.96 2.45
N GLY A 3 9.94 33.24 1.76
CA GLY A 3 9.12 32.19 2.35
C GLY A 3 10.01 31.01 2.71
N SER A 4 10.22 30.79 4.01
CA SER A 4 10.91 29.61 4.53
C SER A 4 10.14 28.36 4.11
N ILE A 5 10.76 27.52 3.28
CA ILE A 5 10.25 26.19 2.92
C ILE A 5 10.45 25.33 4.16
N SER A 6 9.39 25.13 4.95
CA SER A 6 9.41 24.24 6.09
C SER A 6 9.52 22.79 5.60
N ALA A 7 10.66 22.15 5.85
CA ALA A 7 10.87 20.75 5.55
C ALA A 7 9.86 19.88 6.33
N LYS A 8 9.01 19.14 5.60
CA LYS A 8 7.95 18.30 6.20
C LYS A 8 8.47 16.98 6.78
N LEU A 9 9.74 16.63 6.54
CA LEU A 9 10.36 15.37 6.94
C LEU A 9 11.73 15.61 7.59
N LEU A 10 11.98 14.91 8.70
CA LEU A 10 13.26 14.88 9.41
C LEU A 10 13.99 13.57 9.10
N PRO A 11 15.28 13.60 8.72
CA PRO A 11 16.03 12.39 8.40
C PRO A 11 16.34 11.55 9.65
N ARG A 12 16.35 10.23 9.48
CA ARG A 12 16.46 9.25 10.58
C ARG A 12 17.58 8.21 10.38
N ASN A 13 18.43 8.32 9.37
CA ASN A 13 19.55 7.39 9.20
C ASN A 13 20.70 7.70 10.18
N VAL A 14 21.42 6.66 10.62
CA VAL A 14 22.52 6.77 11.59
C VAL A 14 23.65 7.68 11.09
N ALA A 15 23.85 7.78 9.78
CA ALA A 15 24.81 8.69 9.15
C ALA A 15 24.41 10.18 9.29
N ALA A 16 23.12 10.51 9.25
CA ALA A 16 22.57 11.85 9.48
C ALA A 16 22.50 12.18 10.97
N LEU A 17 22.20 11.20 11.83
CA LEU A 17 22.20 11.35 13.30
C LEU A 17 23.59 11.66 13.86
N ARG A 18 24.66 11.08 13.27
CA ARG A 18 26.05 11.36 13.65
C ARG A 18 26.48 12.82 13.43
N ARG A 19 25.71 13.62 12.67
CA ARG A 19 26.09 14.99 12.32
C ARG A 19 25.29 16.12 12.98
N GLY A 20 24.35 15.83 13.89
CA GLY A 20 23.91 16.92 14.79
C GLY A 20 22.57 16.83 15.50
N GLN A 21 22.34 15.85 16.38
CA GLN A 21 21.62 16.05 17.65
C GLN A 21 21.57 14.78 18.50
N THR A 22 21.32 14.98 19.79
CA THR A 22 21.16 14.00 20.88
C THR A 22 20.27 12.82 20.49
N PRO A 23 20.71 11.56 20.72
CA PRO A 23 19.92 10.35 20.46
C PRO A 23 18.54 10.35 21.11
N GLU A 24 18.35 11.08 22.21
CA GLU A 24 17.06 11.20 22.91
C GLU A 24 15.99 11.95 22.09
N ALA A 25 16.36 12.69 21.04
CA ALA A 25 15.45 13.39 20.15
C ALA A 25 15.05 12.55 18.91
N ALA A 26 15.69 11.40 18.68
CA ALA A 26 15.60 10.64 17.42
C ALA A 26 14.38 9.71 17.31
N THR A 27 13.50 9.66 18.31
CA THR A 27 12.38 8.71 18.33
C THR A 27 11.06 9.44 18.51
N ARG A 28 10.39 9.76 17.39
CA ARG A 28 8.94 9.93 17.38
C ARG A 28 8.32 8.82 16.55
N VAL A 29 7.71 7.87 17.25
CA VAL A 29 6.66 7.02 16.70
C VAL A 29 5.55 7.97 16.27
N THR A 30 5.29 8.02 14.96
CA THR A 30 4.10 8.72 14.46
C THR A 30 2.93 7.79 14.68
N ALA A 31 1.96 8.21 15.49
CA ALA A 31 0.74 7.44 15.70
C ALA A 31 0.07 7.15 14.35
N GLY A 32 -0.36 5.89 14.15
CA GLY A 32 -0.97 5.42 12.90
C GLY A 32 -0.02 4.73 11.92
N ASN A 33 1.30 4.88 12.05
CA ASN A 33 2.24 4.18 11.17
C ASN A 33 2.49 2.73 11.63
N PRO A 34 2.31 1.71 10.75
CA PRO A 34 2.62 0.32 11.06
C PRO A 34 4.11 0.13 11.43
N ILE A 35 4.43 -0.88 12.25
CA ILE A 35 5.83 -1.26 12.54
C ILE A 35 6.64 -1.52 11.26
N SER A 36 6.02 -2.09 10.22
CA SER A 36 6.66 -2.34 8.92
C SER A 36 7.12 -1.06 8.19
N THR A 37 6.59 0.10 8.56
CA THR A 37 7.01 1.41 8.00
C THR A 37 8.13 2.08 8.82
N ARG A 38 8.59 1.42 9.88
CA ARG A 38 9.67 1.92 10.73
C ARG A 38 11.02 1.44 10.19
N LEU A 39 12.07 2.22 10.40
CA LEU A 39 13.42 1.91 9.88
C LEU A 39 13.99 0.61 10.46
N GLU A 40 13.61 0.22 11.67
CA GLU A 40 13.99 -1.09 12.24
C GLU A 40 13.45 -2.29 11.44
N SER A 41 12.36 -2.10 10.70
CA SER A 41 11.77 -3.11 9.82
C SER A 41 12.31 -3.07 8.38
N GLY A 42 13.28 -2.18 8.12
CA GLY A 42 13.89 -2.03 6.81
C GLY A 42 14.61 -3.30 6.35
N VAL A 43 14.41 -3.69 5.09
CA VAL A 43 15.10 -4.84 4.47
C VAL A 43 16.62 -4.67 4.49
N GLY A 44 17.10 -3.42 4.53
CA GLY A 44 18.51 -3.06 4.65
C GLY A 44 19.17 -3.53 5.95
N ASN A 45 18.38 -3.82 7.00
CA ASN A 45 18.86 -4.41 8.25
C ASN A 45 19.19 -5.90 8.10
N CYS A 46 18.59 -6.58 7.12
CA CYS A 46 18.88 -7.98 6.81
C CYS A 46 19.81 -8.15 5.59
N PHE A 47 19.75 -7.21 4.63
CA PHE A 47 20.54 -7.24 3.39
C PHE A 47 21.09 -5.85 3.05
N PRO A 48 22.32 -5.52 3.48
CA PRO A 48 22.94 -4.22 3.22
C PRO A 48 23.03 -3.91 1.72
N GLY A 49 22.56 -2.72 1.31
CA GLY A 49 22.63 -2.23 -0.08
C GLY A 49 21.33 -2.31 -0.87
N LEU A 50 20.29 -3.00 -0.36
CA LEU A 50 18.96 -3.05 -0.99
C LEU A 50 18.11 -1.79 -0.76
N GLU A 51 18.56 -0.90 0.15
CA GLU A 51 17.89 0.35 0.50
C GLU A 51 18.61 1.61 -0.03
N PHE A 52 19.51 1.49 -1.02
CA PHE A 52 20.07 2.67 -1.70
C PHE A 52 20.01 2.56 -3.22
N ASP A 53 19.48 3.60 -3.88
CA ASP A 53 19.62 3.72 -5.33
C ASP A 53 20.96 4.40 -5.64
N MET A 54 21.89 3.58 -6.11
CA MET A 54 23.24 3.99 -6.41
C MET A 54 23.34 4.97 -7.60
N ARG A 55 22.29 5.10 -8.42
CA ARG A 55 22.24 6.12 -9.47
C ARG A 55 22.24 7.54 -8.88
N ASN A 56 21.69 7.72 -7.68
CA ASN A 56 21.71 9.01 -6.99
C ASN A 56 23.13 9.45 -6.61
N LEU A 57 24.07 8.53 -6.38
CA LEU A 57 25.47 8.88 -6.14
C LEU A 57 26.08 9.57 -7.37
N GLU A 58 25.76 9.09 -8.56
CA GLU A 58 26.33 9.60 -9.80
C GLU A 58 25.71 10.95 -10.23
N ARG A 59 24.59 11.41 -9.64
CA ARG A 59 23.94 12.69 -10.02
C ARG A 59 24.85 13.90 -9.80
N ARG A 60 25.79 13.81 -8.87
CA ARG A 60 26.74 14.90 -8.53
C ARG A 60 28.18 14.46 -8.80
N PHE A 61 28.39 13.66 -9.85
CA PHE A 61 29.72 13.14 -10.18
C PHE A 61 30.71 14.23 -10.61
N PHE A 62 30.21 15.33 -11.18
CA PHE A 62 31.04 16.43 -11.68
C PHE A 62 30.83 17.70 -10.82
N PRO A 63 31.88 18.51 -10.57
CA PRO A 63 31.77 19.69 -9.73
C PRO A 63 30.66 20.65 -10.18
N PHE A 64 29.89 21.14 -9.20
CA PHE A 64 28.82 22.13 -9.38
C PHE A 64 27.64 21.70 -10.26
N LEU A 65 27.68 20.52 -10.88
CA LEU A 65 26.58 20.01 -11.70
C LEU A 65 25.76 19.00 -10.93
N GLU A 66 24.44 19.11 -11.10
CA GLU A 66 23.54 17.99 -10.92
C GLU A 66 23.12 17.47 -12.31
N VAL A 67 23.27 16.17 -12.51
CA VAL A 67 22.90 15.49 -13.75
C VAL A 67 21.86 14.41 -13.52
N GLU A 68 21.25 13.97 -14.61
CA GLU A 68 20.37 12.83 -14.66
C GLU A 68 20.75 11.88 -15.79
N PHE A 69 20.58 10.59 -15.54
CA PHE A 69 20.79 9.54 -16.52
C PHE A 69 19.44 9.13 -17.10
N GLY A 70 19.24 9.40 -18.39
CA GLY A 70 17.99 9.11 -19.08
C GLY A 70 18.25 8.45 -20.44
N ALA A 71 17.27 8.52 -21.33
CA ALA A 71 17.41 8.08 -22.71
C ALA A 71 17.26 9.27 -23.67
N ASP A 72 18.05 9.29 -24.74
CA ASP A 72 17.86 10.24 -25.84
C ASP A 72 16.61 9.91 -26.68
N SER A 73 16.31 10.74 -27.67
CA SER A 73 15.18 10.53 -28.60
C SER A 73 15.16 9.17 -29.33
N ASN A 74 16.29 8.44 -29.35
CA ASN A 74 16.43 7.12 -29.95
C ASN A 74 16.49 6.00 -28.89
N GLY A 75 16.17 6.28 -27.63
CA GLY A 75 16.18 5.31 -26.55
C GLY A 75 17.57 4.95 -26.01
N ARG A 76 18.62 5.70 -26.37
CA ARG A 76 20.01 5.41 -25.94
C ARG A 76 20.36 6.17 -24.67
N ALA A 77 21.09 5.52 -23.75
CA ALA A 77 21.46 6.13 -22.48
C ALA A 77 22.26 7.44 -22.66
N ALA A 78 21.79 8.52 -22.02
CA ALA A 78 22.35 9.87 -22.10
C ALA A 78 22.45 10.52 -20.71
N ILE A 79 23.23 11.60 -20.60
CA ILE A 79 23.42 12.38 -19.37
C ILE A 79 22.91 13.79 -19.61
N PHE A 80 21.87 14.19 -18.89
CA PHE A 80 21.27 15.51 -18.97
C PHE A 80 21.65 16.35 -17.76
N VAL A 81 22.00 17.61 -17.95
CA VAL A 81 22.22 18.55 -16.84
C VAL A 81 20.87 19.00 -16.31
N VAL A 82 20.67 18.82 -15.01
CA VAL A 82 19.44 19.20 -14.29
C VAL A 82 19.59 20.57 -13.66
N SER A 83 20.73 20.83 -13.02
CA SER A 83 20.99 22.11 -12.36
C SER A 83 22.48 22.41 -12.24
N VAL A 84 22.79 23.69 -12.04
CA VAL A 84 24.13 24.18 -11.70
C VAL A 84 24.06 24.88 -10.35
N ASP A 85 24.91 24.48 -9.40
CA ASP A 85 25.04 25.17 -8.10
C ASP A 85 25.77 26.50 -8.28
N SER A 86 25.02 27.50 -8.75
CA SER A 86 25.54 28.84 -9.05
C SER A 86 26.12 29.54 -7.82
N ALA A 87 25.62 29.23 -6.62
CA ALA A 87 26.15 29.78 -5.38
C ALA A 87 27.56 29.23 -5.09
N ALA A 88 27.75 27.91 -5.24
CA ALA A 88 29.05 27.29 -5.08
C ALA A 88 30.05 27.70 -6.18
N VAL A 89 29.60 27.89 -7.43
CA VAL A 89 30.43 28.45 -8.51
C VAL A 89 30.93 29.85 -8.17
N ASN A 90 30.04 30.74 -7.72
CA ASN A 90 30.42 32.10 -7.34
C ASN A 90 31.39 32.12 -6.15
N ALA A 91 31.17 31.26 -5.15
CA ALA A 91 32.08 31.12 -4.02
C ALA A 91 33.47 30.60 -4.44
N ALA A 92 33.51 29.62 -5.35
CA ALA A 92 34.76 29.07 -5.89
C ALA A 92 35.54 30.12 -6.72
N ALA A 93 34.83 30.90 -7.55
CA ALA A 93 35.44 32.00 -8.30
C ALA A 93 35.99 33.09 -7.38
N ALA A 94 35.24 33.48 -6.34
CA ALA A 94 35.70 34.45 -5.34
C ALA A 94 36.91 33.96 -4.53
N ALA A 95 36.99 32.65 -4.28
CA ALA A 95 38.14 32.00 -3.63
C ALA A 95 39.29 31.68 -4.59
N ALA A 96 39.18 32.04 -5.89
CA ALA A 96 40.15 31.75 -6.94
C ALA A 96 40.50 30.24 -7.07
N THR A 97 39.57 29.35 -6.73
CA THR A 97 39.74 27.89 -6.92
C THR A 97 39.34 27.44 -8.33
N ILE A 98 38.63 28.29 -9.06
CA ILE A 98 38.34 28.20 -10.50
C ILE A 98 38.65 29.54 -11.17
N THR A 99 38.93 29.53 -12.47
CA THR A 99 39.16 30.75 -13.26
C THR A 99 37.85 31.47 -13.59
N SER A 100 37.94 32.74 -14.02
CA SER A 100 36.79 33.50 -14.55
C SER A 100 36.09 32.74 -15.68
N ASP A 101 36.89 32.22 -16.62
CA ASP A 101 36.40 31.54 -17.82
C ASP A 101 35.67 30.24 -17.44
N GLN A 102 36.14 29.52 -16.43
CA GLN A 102 35.44 28.36 -15.89
C GLN A 102 34.10 28.75 -15.26
N ALA A 103 34.07 29.85 -14.48
CA ALA A 103 32.83 30.35 -13.89
C ALA A 103 31.83 30.84 -14.95
N ASP A 104 32.31 31.50 -16.02
CA ASP A 104 31.50 31.89 -17.19
C ASP A 104 30.90 30.68 -17.89
N ALA A 105 31.66 29.58 -18.03
CA ALA A 105 31.17 28.34 -18.64
C ALA A 105 30.02 27.73 -17.82
N TYR A 106 30.12 27.67 -16.49
CA TYR A 106 29.01 27.20 -15.64
C TYR A 106 27.79 28.11 -15.70
N ARG A 107 27.99 29.44 -15.75
CA ARG A 107 26.89 30.40 -15.91
C ARG A 107 26.16 30.21 -17.24
N LYS A 108 26.91 30.05 -18.34
CA LYS A 108 26.33 29.73 -19.65
C LYS A 108 25.50 28.44 -19.64
N VAL A 109 25.95 27.42 -18.91
CA VAL A 109 25.17 26.18 -18.74
C VAL A 109 23.89 26.46 -17.97
N ALA A 110 23.98 27.16 -16.84
CA ALA A 110 22.82 27.52 -16.01
C ALA A 110 21.77 28.34 -16.78
N ASP A 111 22.21 29.34 -17.56
CA ASP A 111 21.35 30.22 -18.35
C ASP A 111 20.63 29.47 -19.49
N GLY A 112 21.22 28.38 -19.98
CA GLY A 112 20.63 27.51 -21.01
C GLY A 112 19.72 26.40 -20.48
N LEU A 113 19.38 26.41 -19.19
CA LEU A 113 18.40 25.48 -18.61
C LEU A 113 17.02 26.16 -18.58
N GLY A 114 16.06 25.64 -19.34
CA GLY A 114 14.73 26.22 -19.46
C GLY A 114 13.63 25.20 -19.80
N PRO A 115 12.36 25.60 -19.81
CA PRO A 115 11.26 24.71 -20.21
C PRO A 115 11.44 24.21 -21.64
N GLY A 116 11.86 22.94 -21.80
CA GLY A 116 12.10 22.31 -23.10
C GLY A 116 13.52 22.47 -23.64
N GLU A 117 14.42 23.13 -22.91
CA GLU A 117 15.85 23.27 -23.23
C GLU A 117 16.69 22.58 -22.16
N GLN A 118 17.57 21.68 -22.58
CA GLN A 118 18.46 20.94 -21.68
C GLN A 118 19.86 20.83 -22.25
N TRP A 119 20.88 20.85 -21.39
CA TRP A 119 22.22 20.47 -21.78
C TRP A 119 22.38 18.95 -21.67
N THR A 120 22.93 18.32 -22.71
CA THR A 120 23.36 16.91 -22.67
C THR A 120 24.88 16.82 -22.76
N VAL A 121 25.48 15.86 -22.07
CA VAL A 121 26.90 15.52 -22.25
C VAL A 121 27.07 14.80 -23.59
N SER A 122 27.85 15.37 -24.49
CA SER A 122 28.18 14.80 -25.80
C SER A 122 29.54 14.08 -25.80
N GLN A 123 30.45 14.48 -24.91
CA GLN A 123 31.75 13.85 -24.75
C GLN A 123 32.23 13.89 -23.30
N MET A 124 32.96 12.86 -22.89
CA MET A 124 33.55 12.71 -21.57
C MET A 124 35.00 12.21 -21.69
N ASP A 125 35.94 13.00 -21.19
CA ASP A 125 37.37 12.67 -21.12
C ASP A 125 37.76 12.42 -19.67
N GLY A 126 38.47 11.33 -19.38
CA GLY A 126 38.93 11.04 -18.02
C GLY A 126 39.58 9.67 -17.83
N ASP A 127 39.92 9.38 -16.56
CA ASP A 127 40.39 8.05 -16.13
C ASP A 127 39.20 7.15 -15.79
N PHE A 128 38.96 6.11 -16.58
CA PHE A 128 37.86 5.16 -16.37
C PHE A 128 38.32 3.88 -15.65
N GLY A 129 39.34 4.00 -14.80
CA GLY A 129 39.84 2.94 -13.93
C GLY A 129 40.42 1.79 -14.73
N LEU A 130 39.72 0.65 -14.75
CA LEU A 130 40.17 -0.53 -15.49
C LEU A 130 40.26 -0.31 -17.01
N LEU A 131 39.63 0.73 -17.55
CA LEU A 131 39.70 1.09 -18.97
C LEU A 131 40.78 2.13 -19.30
N GLY A 132 41.44 2.66 -18.25
CA GLY A 132 42.45 3.71 -18.33
C GLY A 132 41.93 5.06 -18.82
N GLN A 133 42.86 5.92 -19.25
CA GLN A 133 42.56 7.22 -19.84
C GLN A 133 41.87 7.05 -21.20
N ARG A 134 40.67 7.61 -21.34
CA ARG A 134 39.86 7.52 -22.57
C ARG A 134 39.12 8.83 -22.85
N SER A 135 38.74 8.97 -24.11
CA SER A 135 37.80 9.97 -24.59
C SER A 135 36.57 9.25 -25.11
N LEU A 136 35.40 9.49 -24.49
CA LEU A 136 34.15 8.80 -24.80
C LEU A 136 33.15 9.77 -25.44
N THR A 137 32.64 9.44 -26.62
CA THR A 137 31.49 10.12 -27.22
C THR A 137 30.20 9.51 -26.68
N LEU A 138 29.25 10.37 -26.29
CA LEU A 138 27.94 9.98 -25.79
C LEU A 138 26.82 10.35 -26.79
N PRO A 139 25.76 9.54 -26.93
CA PRO A 139 25.53 8.27 -26.21
C PRO A 139 26.46 7.16 -26.71
N ILE A 140 26.83 6.23 -25.81
CA ILE A 140 27.69 5.10 -26.16
C ILE A 140 26.93 4.16 -27.13
N PRO A 141 27.55 3.72 -28.25
CA PRO A 141 26.92 2.76 -29.14
C PRO A 141 26.57 1.44 -28.43
N SER A 142 25.35 0.93 -28.64
CA SER A 142 24.81 -0.27 -28.00
C SER A 142 25.45 -1.61 -28.46
N SER A 143 26.58 -1.57 -29.16
CA SER A 143 27.30 -2.76 -29.60
C SER A 143 28.07 -3.39 -28.44
N THR A 144 28.08 -4.72 -28.36
CA THR A 144 28.96 -5.47 -27.45
C THR A 144 30.41 -5.06 -27.63
N SER A 145 31.02 -4.54 -26.56
CA SER A 145 32.41 -4.07 -26.56
C SER A 145 33.30 -5.05 -25.78
N THR A 146 34.28 -5.68 -26.45
CA THR A 146 35.17 -6.69 -25.85
C THR A 146 36.65 -6.35 -26.11
N GLY A 147 37.55 -6.86 -25.25
CA GLY A 147 39.00 -6.66 -25.39
C GLY A 147 39.53 -5.38 -24.74
N ASP A 148 40.79 -5.04 -25.00
CA ASP A 148 41.53 -3.95 -24.35
C ASP A 148 40.98 -2.54 -24.65
N ASN A 149 40.17 -2.41 -25.71
CA ASN A 149 39.51 -1.17 -26.11
C ASN A 149 38.00 -1.19 -25.84
N ARG A 150 37.55 -2.04 -24.90
CA ARG A 150 36.14 -2.09 -24.53
C ARG A 150 35.65 -0.75 -23.99
N LEU A 151 34.45 -0.35 -24.40
CA LEU A 151 33.73 0.80 -23.91
C LEU A 151 32.85 0.41 -22.70
N PRO A 152 32.49 1.37 -21.83
CA PRO A 152 31.43 1.17 -20.84
C PRO A 152 30.12 0.74 -21.51
N ALA A 153 29.26 0.02 -20.80
CA ALA A 153 28.00 -0.48 -21.36
C ALA A 153 27.02 0.66 -21.72
N ASP A 154 27.03 1.75 -20.94
CA ASP A 154 26.19 2.93 -21.12
C ASP A 154 26.83 4.17 -20.47
N ALA A 155 26.17 5.32 -20.62
CA ALA A 155 26.64 6.60 -20.09
C ALA A 155 26.70 6.63 -18.55
N TRP A 156 25.80 5.91 -17.87
CA TRP A 156 25.81 5.80 -16.40
C TRP A 156 27.03 5.02 -15.90
N THR A 157 27.30 3.88 -16.53
CA THR A 157 28.49 3.07 -16.30
C THR A 157 29.76 3.86 -16.59
N ALA A 158 29.77 4.70 -17.63
CA ALA A 158 30.90 5.58 -17.91
C ALA A 158 31.17 6.57 -16.76
N ALA A 159 30.15 7.30 -16.29
CA ALA A 159 30.28 8.22 -15.17
C ALA A 159 30.75 7.52 -13.87
N ARG A 160 30.28 6.29 -13.68
CA ARG A 160 30.60 5.43 -12.53
C ARG A 160 32.03 4.88 -12.55
N LEU A 161 32.58 4.63 -13.74
CA LEU A 161 33.95 4.14 -13.90
C LEU A 161 35.01 5.25 -13.74
N LEU A 162 34.60 6.53 -13.76
CA LEU A 162 35.53 7.63 -13.51
C LEU A 162 36.17 7.52 -12.13
N VAL A 163 37.49 7.49 -12.09
CA VAL A 163 38.26 7.41 -10.84
C VAL A 163 38.00 8.66 -9.99
N GLU A 164 37.64 8.48 -8.72
CA GLU A 164 37.41 9.60 -7.81
C GLU A 164 38.62 10.54 -7.74
N ASN A 165 38.35 11.85 -7.69
CA ASN A 165 39.38 12.90 -7.65
C ASN A 165 40.33 12.91 -8.87
N SER A 166 40.07 12.16 -9.94
CA SER A 166 40.81 12.29 -11.20
C SER A 166 40.33 13.49 -12.04
N PRO A 167 41.17 14.06 -12.92
CA PRO A 167 40.73 15.08 -13.88
C PRO A 167 39.67 14.53 -14.84
N VAL A 168 38.62 15.30 -15.07
CA VAL A 168 37.53 15.00 -16.00
C VAL A 168 37.25 16.25 -16.84
N THR A 169 37.03 16.06 -18.14
CA THR A 169 36.49 17.11 -19.01
C THR A 169 35.19 16.63 -19.64
N LEU A 170 34.15 17.45 -19.54
CA LEU A 170 32.85 17.23 -20.16
C LEU A 170 32.65 18.23 -21.28
N ARG A 171 32.11 17.78 -22.41
CA ARG A 171 31.57 18.65 -23.45
C ARG A 171 30.07 18.54 -23.46
N LEU A 172 29.41 19.69 -23.40
CA LEU A 172 27.97 19.82 -23.31
C LEU A 172 27.44 20.46 -24.60
N THR A 173 26.30 19.95 -25.04
CA THR A 173 25.54 20.48 -26.19
C THR A 173 24.08 20.71 -25.79
N LEU A 174 23.45 21.75 -26.34
CA LEU A 174 22.04 22.04 -26.06
C LEU A 174 21.11 21.11 -26.84
N VAL A 175 20.02 20.69 -26.22
CA VAL A 175 18.93 19.91 -26.82
C VAL A 175 17.61 20.63 -26.54
N PRO A 176 16.88 21.09 -27.58
CA PRO A 176 17.27 21.10 -29.00
C PRO A 176 18.45 22.07 -29.28
N PRO A 177 19.18 21.91 -30.40
CA PRO A 177 20.28 22.81 -30.75
C PRO A 177 19.79 24.24 -30.97
N VAL A 178 20.50 25.23 -30.40
CA VAL A 178 20.24 26.66 -30.63
C VAL A 178 21.33 27.25 -31.55
N PRO A 179 20.98 27.94 -32.64
CA PRO A 179 21.96 28.55 -33.54
C PRO A 179 22.90 29.52 -32.82
N GLY A 180 24.22 29.30 -32.96
CA GLY A 180 25.26 30.15 -32.35
C GLY A 180 25.68 29.76 -30.93
N VAL A 181 25.12 28.68 -30.38
CA VAL A 181 25.50 28.10 -29.09
C VAL A 181 26.04 26.69 -29.35
N ASP A 182 27.29 26.59 -29.77
CA ASP A 182 27.79 25.33 -30.37
C ASP A 182 28.20 24.27 -29.34
N GLU A 183 28.86 24.68 -28.25
CA GLU A 183 29.37 23.73 -27.24
C GLU A 183 29.77 24.48 -25.95
N VAL A 184 29.77 23.79 -24.80
CA VAL A 184 30.44 24.23 -23.58
C VAL A 184 31.33 23.12 -23.06
N ALA A 185 32.63 23.42 -22.87
CA ALA A 185 33.57 22.51 -22.24
C ALA A 185 33.73 22.88 -20.76
N LEU A 186 33.62 21.89 -19.88
CA LEU A 186 33.85 22.01 -18.45
C LEU A 186 34.96 21.05 -18.03
N SER A 187 35.99 21.56 -17.36
CA SER A 187 37.05 20.74 -16.77
C SER A 187 37.04 20.86 -15.25
N GLY A 188 37.14 19.72 -14.58
CA GLY A 188 37.08 19.62 -13.13
C GLY A 188 37.70 18.33 -12.63
N ARG A 189 37.58 18.06 -11.33
CA ARG A 189 37.95 16.78 -10.74
C ARG A 189 36.69 15.99 -10.43
N ARG A 190 36.69 14.68 -10.73
CA ARG A 190 35.62 13.75 -10.36
C ARG A 190 35.31 13.92 -8.87
N ALA A 191 34.07 14.25 -8.53
CA ALA A 191 33.64 14.43 -7.14
C ALA A 191 33.84 13.12 -6.36
N ARG A 192 34.12 13.23 -5.06
CA ARG A 192 34.23 12.07 -4.17
C ARG A 192 32.89 11.77 -3.53
N TYR A 193 32.59 10.49 -3.33
CA TYR A 193 31.38 10.10 -2.60
C TYR A 193 31.54 10.11 -1.11
N LEU A 194 32.76 9.84 -0.65
CA LEU A 194 33.09 9.78 0.75
C LEU A 194 33.98 10.96 1.12
N ASP A 195 33.68 11.59 2.25
CA ASP A 195 34.60 12.53 2.89
C ASP A 195 35.76 11.78 3.58
N ASP A 196 36.69 12.53 4.15
CA ASP A 196 37.90 11.98 4.78
C ASP A 196 37.62 11.14 6.03
N SER A 197 36.39 11.16 6.56
CA SER A 197 35.94 10.30 7.65
C SER A 197 35.28 8.99 7.18
N GLY A 198 35.21 8.78 5.86
CA GLY A 198 34.52 7.64 5.26
C GLY A 198 32.98 7.77 5.30
N ALA A 199 32.45 8.95 5.64
CA ALA A 199 31.02 9.25 5.57
C ALA A 199 30.67 9.80 4.19
N LEU A 200 29.39 9.73 3.80
CA LEU A 200 28.92 10.37 2.57
C LEU A 200 29.26 11.85 2.56
N ALA A 201 29.80 12.32 1.44
CA ALA A 201 30.16 13.70 1.21
C ALA A 201 28.93 14.61 1.39
N ARG A 202 29.14 15.82 1.90
CA ARG A 202 28.08 16.80 2.20
C ARG A 202 27.26 17.24 0.97
N ILE A 203 27.70 16.85 -0.22
CA ILE A 203 26.99 17.09 -1.48
C ILE A 203 25.69 16.27 -1.57
N PHE A 204 25.55 15.19 -0.80
CA PHE A 204 24.33 14.39 -0.71
C PHE A 204 23.48 14.82 0.49
N GLN A 205 22.20 15.06 0.24
CA GLN A 205 21.23 15.40 1.27
C GLN A 205 20.69 14.13 1.98
N PRO A 206 20.29 14.24 3.25
CA PRO A 206 19.61 13.14 3.92
C PRO A 206 18.33 12.71 3.17
N GLY A 207 18.18 11.41 2.92
CA GLY A 207 17.05 10.84 2.18
C GLY A 207 17.23 10.80 0.66
N GLU A 208 18.25 11.46 0.11
CA GLU A 208 18.49 11.52 -1.34
C GLU A 208 18.83 10.15 -1.93
N LEU A 209 19.61 9.31 -1.24
CA LEU A 209 19.95 7.97 -1.73
C LEU A 209 18.78 6.97 -1.67
N THR A 210 17.73 7.32 -0.91
CA THR A 210 16.50 6.52 -0.76
C THR A 210 15.35 7.10 -1.58
N GLN A 211 15.50 8.24 -2.24
CA GLN A 211 14.37 8.98 -2.84
C GLN A 211 13.70 8.26 -4.02
N SER A 212 14.45 7.40 -4.71
CA SER A 212 13.98 6.56 -5.82
C SER A 212 13.72 5.11 -5.40
N LEU A 213 13.81 4.83 -4.10
CA LEU A 213 13.44 3.55 -3.51
C LEU A 213 12.18 3.74 -2.71
N CYS A 214 11.16 2.91 -2.99
CA CYS A 214 9.89 2.89 -2.28
C CYS A 214 9.48 4.31 -1.83
N SER A 215 9.14 5.15 -2.81
CA SER A 215 8.48 6.41 -2.51
C SER A 215 7.31 6.09 -1.54
N PRO A 216 7.07 6.90 -0.49
CA PRO A 216 6.34 6.50 0.74
C PRO A 216 4.85 6.16 0.57
N TRP A 217 4.43 5.92 -0.67
CA TRP A 217 3.19 5.32 -1.13
C TRP A 217 3.32 3.81 -1.01
N THR A 218 3.11 3.25 0.18
CA THR A 218 2.67 1.85 0.28
C THR A 218 1.84 1.64 1.53
N HIS A 219 0.55 1.46 1.31
CA HIS A 219 -0.10 0.24 1.74
C HIS A 219 -0.16 -0.69 0.53
N ASP A 220 0.53 -1.82 0.63
CA ASP A 220 0.23 -3.16 0.07
C ASP A 220 1.53 -3.88 -0.32
N PHE A 221 1.79 -5.01 0.34
CA PHE A 221 2.99 -5.84 0.15
C PHE A 221 2.66 -7.21 -0.45
N ARG A 222 1.41 -7.46 -0.87
CA ARG A 222 1.00 -8.81 -1.25
C ARG A 222 1.36 -9.22 -2.68
N ASP A 223 1.60 -8.26 -3.58
CA ASP A 223 1.95 -8.53 -4.99
C ASP A 223 3.33 -7.93 -5.40
N CYS A 224 4.34 -8.14 -4.55
CA CYS A 224 5.74 -7.83 -4.86
C CYS A 224 6.31 -8.70 -6.01
N ALA A 225 6.15 -8.28 -7.27
CA ALA A 225 6.93 -8.79 -8.41
C ALA A 225 7.93 -7.72 -8.88
N CYS A 226 9.12 -7.72 -8.27
CA CYS A 226 10.13 -6.67 -8.47
C CYS A 226 10.95 -6.85 -9.77
N PHE A 227 10.92 -5.82 -10.62
CA PHE A 227 12.10 -5.35 -11.36
C PHE A 227 12.19 -3.82 -11.20
N TYR A 228 12.73 -3.39 -10.05
CA TYR A 228 13.09 -2.01 -9.69
C TYR A 228 11.96 -0.96 -9.78
N TRP A 229 11.09 -1.02 -8.77
CA TRP A 229 9.76 -0.43 -8.65
C TRP A 229 9.64 1.10 -8.50
N ALA A 230 9.08 1.72 -9.54
CA ALA A 230 8.25 2.91 -9.38
C ALA A 230 6.77 2.58 -9.04
N SER A 231 6.36 1.33 -9.01
CA SER A 231 4.94 0.94 -9.12
C SER A 231 4.13 0.82 -7.81
N ASN A 232 4.41 1.62 -6.78
CA ASN A 232 3.52 1.65 -5.59
C ASN A 232 2.79 2.98 -5.38
N HIS A 233 2.89 3.92 -6.32
CA HIS A 233 1.86 4.95 -6.39
C HIS A 233 0.55 4.29 -6.88
N PRO A 234 -0.61 4.68 -6.37
CA PRO A 234 -1.86 4.22 -6.93
C PRO A 234 -1.98 4.74 -8.36
N ASP A 235 -2.34 3.90 -9.33
CA ASP A 235 -2.61 4.35 -10.72
C ASP A 235 -3.67 5.47 -10.72
N ILE A 236 -4.62 5.35 -9.80
CA ILE A 236 -5.76 6.22 -9.62
C ILE A 236 -6.02 6.51 -8.14
N ALA A 237 -6.25 7.78 -7.82
CA ALA A 237 -6.62 8.23 -6.49
C ALA A 237 -7.83 9.16 -6.55
N LEU A 238 -8.54 9.25 -5.42
CA LEU A 238 -9.51 10.31 -5.21
C LEU A 238 -8.76 11.64 -5.00
N PRO A 239 -9.15 12.73 -5.67
CA PRO A 239 -8.50 14.02 -5.53
C PRO A 239 -8.71 14.59 -4.11
N PRO A 240 -7.92 15.57 -3.67
CA PRO A 240 -8.16 16.24 -2.40
C PRO A 240 -9.56 16.85 -2.34
N LEU A 241 -10.20 16.82 -1.17
CA LEU A 241 -11.43 17.58 -0.94
C LEU A 241 -11.08 19.08 -0.82
N PRO A 242 -11.84 19.99 -1.46
CA PRO A 242 -11.72 21.41 -1.21
C PRO A 242 -12.15 21.71 0.24
N ALA A 243 -11.50 22.70 0.88
CA ALA A 243 -11.80 23.08 2.26
C ALA A 243 -13.25 23.57 2.44
N ASP A 244 -13.81 24.24 1.42
CA ASP A 244 -15.17 24.82 1.42
C ASP A 244 -15.80 24.73 0.01
N GLY A 245 -16.10 23.51 -0.47
CA GLY A 245 -16.75 23.30 -1.78
C GLY A 245 -18.28 23.23 -1.68
N PRO A 246 -19.04 23.79 -2.64
CA PRO A 246 -20.49 23.61 -2.68
C PRO A 246 -20.85 22.13 -2.92
N ALA A 247 -21.97 21.69 -2.32
CA ALA A 247 -22.37 20.28 -2.27
C ALA A 247 -22.63 19.65 -3.66
N ASP A 248 -22.90 20.46 -4.68
CA ASP A 248 -23.13 20.05 -6.08
C ASP A 248 -21.83 19.63 -6.81
N GLN A 249 -20.66 20.03 -6.29
CA GLN A 249 -19.36 19.60 -6.79
C GLN A 249 -18.85 18.31 -6.13
N ALA A 250 -19.51 17.82 -5.08
CA ALA A 250 -19.07 16.66 -4.30
C ALA A 250 -18.86 15.39 -5.16
N ASP A 251 -19.68 15.20 -6.18
CA ASP A 251 -19.61 14.02 -7.06
C ASP A 251 -18.31 13.97 -7.88
N MET A 252 -17.76 15.11 -8.30
CA MET A 252 -16.50 15.09 -9.08
C MET A 252 -15.29 14.74 -8.20
N PHE A 253 -15.35 15.05 -6.91
CA PHE A 253 -14.31 14.71 -5.93
C PHE A 253 -14.38 13.26 -5.44
N ASN A 254 -15.41 12.53 -5.83
CA ASN A 254 -15.57 11.10 -5.60
C ASN A 254 -15.30 10.26 -6.86
N LYS A 255 -14.78 10.88 -7.92
CA LYS A 255 -14.30 10.20 -9.11
C LYS A 255 -12.80 9.99 -9.03
N GLU A 256 -12.36 8.84 -9.52
CA GLU A 256 -10.95 8.48 -9.61
C GLU A 256 -10.23 9.38 -10.61
N THR A 257 -8.99 9.75 -10.30
CA THR A 257 -8.15 10.62 -11.11
C THR A 257 -6.77 9.99 -11.24
N PRO A 258 -6.06 10.10 -12.38
CA PRO A 258 -4.69 9.61 -12.48
C PRO A 258 -3.82 10.29 -11.42
N TRP A 259 -3.13 9.52 -10.57
CA TRP A 259 -2.26 10.11 -9.54
C TRP A 259 -1.04 10.80 -10.15
N GLU A 260 -0.52 10.24 -11.25
CA GLU A 260 0.61 10.76 -12.01
C GLU A 260 0.28 12.01 -12.81
N ARG A 261 -0.96 12.51 -12.77
CA ARG A 261 -1.34 13.73 -13.49
C ARG A 261 -0.42 14.90 -13.14
N ARG A 262 0.02 15.61 -14.19
CA ARG A 262 0.77 16.86 -14.08
C ARG A 262 -0.12 17.99 -13.55
N ASN A 263 -1.41 17.99 -13.88
CA ASN A 263 -2.38 18.95 -13.34
C ASN A 263 -2.96 18.48 -12.00
N ARG A 264 -2.48 19.05 -10.90
CA ARG A 264 -2.94 18.76 -9.53
C ARG A 264 -3.95 19.78 -8.98
N SER A 265 -4.68 20.50 -9.84
CA SER A 265 -5.71 21.46 -9.42
C SER A 265 -6.83 20.79 -8.62
N VAL A 266 -7.18 21.39 -7.49
CA VAL A 266 -8.28 20.97 -6.61
C VAL A 266 -9.63 21.54 -7.08
N ALA A 267 -9.66 22.52 -7.98
CA ALA A 267 -10.90 23.14 -8.44
C ALA A 267 -11.54 22.42 -9.65
N GLY A 268 -10.78 21.56 -10.34
CA GLY A 268 -11.24 20.85 -11.53
C GLY A 268 -10.32 19.66 -11.81
N PRO A 269 -10.31 18.66 -10.92
CA PRO A 269 -9.41 17.52 -11.06
C PRO A 269 -9.78 16.69 -12.30
N PRO A 270 -8.79 16.27 -13.12
CA PRO A 270 -9.08 15.49 -14.32
C PRO A 270 -9.58 14.09 -13.93
N VAL A 271 -10.79 13.75 -14.34
CA VAL A 271 -11.41 12.45 -14.09
C VAL A 271 -10.75 11.38 -14.97
N ALA A 272 -10.43 10.23 -14.40
CA ALA A 272 -10.00 9.07 -15.14
C ALA A 272 -11.14 8.61 -16.08
N THR A 273 -10.89 8.59 -17.39
CA THR A 273 -11.88 8.13 -18.37
C THR A 273 -11.59 6.69 -18.80
N ALA A 274 -12.61 5.99 -19.29
CA ALA A 274 -12.50 4.61 -19.79
C ALA A 274 -11.52 4.43 -20.98
N ARG A 275 -11.00 5.52 -21.56
CA ARG A 275 -9.99 5.50 -22.63
C ARG A 275 -8.55 5.52 -22.11
N GLY A 276 -8.36 5.47 -20.79
CA GLY A 276 -7.05 5.43 -20.14
C GLY A 276 -6.36 6.80 -20.07
N ALA A 277 -5.24 6.83 -19.37
CA ALA A 277 -4.34 7.97 -19.09
C ALA A 277 -3.99 8.91 -20.27
N ARG A 278 -4.27 8.54 -21.52
CA ARG A 278 -3.74 9.24 -22.71
C ARG A 278 -4.21 10.69 -22.89
N ASP A 279 -5.35 11.06 -22.30
CA ASP A 279 -5.88 12.43 -22.39
C ASP A 279 -5.43 13.32 -21.21
N VAL A 280 -4.72 12.76 -20.22
CA VAL A 280 -4.24 13.49 -19.04
C VAL A 280 -2.71 13.50 -19.09
N ALA A 281 -2.10 14.68 -19.23
CA ALA A 281 -0.64 14.78 -19.21
C ALA A 281 -0.09 14.27 -17.87
N GLU A 282 0.77 13.26 -17.90
CA GLU A 282 1.38 12.64 -16.73
C GLU A 282 2.78 13.21 -16.43
N MET A 283 3.21 13.02 -15.20
CA MET A 283 4.56 13.27 -14.74
C MET A 283 5.44 12.11 -15.15
N GLU A 284 6.61 12.41 -15.69
CA GLU A 284 7.60 11.38 -15.95
C GLU A 284 8.19 10.86 -14.63
N HIS A 285 8.67 9.62 -14.62
CA HIS A 285 9.21 8.95 -13.42
C HIS A 285 10.29 9.78 -12.70
N HIS A 286 11.12 10.50 -13.47
CA HIS A 286 12.15 11.36 -12.91
C HIS A 286 11.60 12.62 -12.23
N GLN A 287 10.50 13.17 -12.74
CA GLN A 287 9.81 14.31 -12.13
C GLN A 287 9.21 13.90 -10.79
N ILE A 288 8.62 12.70 -10.72
CA ILE A 288 8.12 12.09 -9.48
C ILE A 288 9.25 11.97 -8.46
N ASN A 289 10.42 11.46 -8.86
CA ASN A 289 11.57 11.29 -7.97
C ASN A 289 12.20 12.62 -7.53
N ARG A 290 12.19 13.66 -8.37
CA ARG A 290 12.70 14.99 -8.02
C ARG A 290 11.75 15.73 -7.08
N ASP A 291 10.45 15.69 -7.39
CA ASP A 291 9.44 16.51 -6.74
C ASP A 291 8.66 15.75 -5.66
N TRP A 292 9.14 14.58 -5.24
CA TRP A 292 8.45 13.66 -4.32
C TRP A 292 7.93 14.32 -3.03
N GLN A 293 8.64 15.33 -2.51
CA GLN A 293 8.27 16.08 -1.32
C GLN A 293 7.04 17.00 -1.52
N GLN A 294 6.71 17.29 -2.76
CA GLN A 294 5.60 18.14 -3.18
C GLN A 294 4.36 17.32 -3.56
N LEU A 295 4.49 16.00 -3.68
CA LEU A 295 3.39 15.11 -4.04
C LEU A 295 2.49 14.84 -2.83
N ASN A 296 1.17 14.83 -3.07
CA ASN A 296 0.15 14.65 -2.04
C ASN A 296 0.01 13.20 -1.61
N PHE A 297 0.24 12.89 -0.33
CA PHE A 297 0.09 11.55 0.28
C PHE A 297 -1.28 10.94 0.01
N VAL A 298 -1.36 9.66 -0.37
CA VAL A 298 -2.65 8.98 -0.56
C VAL A 298 -2.94 8.16 0.68
N LEU A 299 -3.99 8.55 1.40
CA LEU A 299 -4.49 7.84 2.57
C LEU A 299 -5.98 7.61 2.36
N GLU A 300 -6.45 6.39 2.62
CA GLU A 300 -7.85 5.99 2.40
C GLU A 300 -8.31 6.18 0.93
N ARG A 301 -7.39 5.93 -0.02
CA ARG A 301 -7.53 6.19 -1.48
C ARG A 301 -7.65 7.67 -1.86
N ARG A 302 -7.46 8.63 -0.94
CA ARG A 302 -7.55 10.07 -1.20
C ARG A 302 -6.24 10.80 -1.02
N GLU A 303 -5.91 11.68 -1.94
CA GLU A 303 -4.79 12.61 -1.80
C GLU A 303 -5.00 13.62 -0.66
N ARG A 304 -3.98 13.78 0.18
CA ARG A 304 -3.97 14.64 1.36
C ARG A 304 -3.02 15.82 1.14
N LEU A 305 -3.55 17.03 1.34
CA LEU A 305 -2.78 18.29 1.26
C LEU A 305 -2.13 18.67 2.60
N ALA A 306 -2.69 18.18 3.71
CA ALA A 306 -2.29 18.49 5.07
C ALA A 306 -1.78 17.23 5.79
N PRO A 307 -1.00 17.38 6.89
CA PRO A 307 -0.67 16.27 7.78
C PRO A 307 -1.95 15.54 8.20
N TYR A 308 -1.95 14.22 8.06
CA TYR A 308 -3.09 13.39 8.44
C TYR A 308 -3.29 13.46 9.95
N VAL A 309 -4.49 13.85 10.36
CA VAL A 309 -4.97 13.72 11.73
C VAL A 309 -5.97 12.57 11.70
N PRO A 310 -5.66 11.42 12.31
CA PRO A 310 -6.63 10.33 12.37
C PRO A 310 -7.89 10.81 13.08
N PRO A 311 -9.08 10.39 12.62
CA PRO A 311 -10.31 10.68 13.33
C PRO A 311 -10.21 10.16 14.77
N GLU A 312 -10.64 10.98 15.72
CA GLU A 312 -10.65 10.58 17.13
C GLU A 312 -11.70 9.48 17.32
N LEU A 313 -11.25 8.31 17.76
CA LEU A 313 -12.13 7.21 18.11
C LEU A 313 -12.87 7.56 19.41
N ARG A 314 -14.17 7.86 19.30
CA ARG A 314 -15.00 8.20 20.46
C ARG A 314 -15.64 6.93 21.00
N ALA A 315 -15.01 6.27 21.97
CA ALA A 315 -15.60 5.15 22.70
C ALA A 315 -15.21 5.19 24.19
N ARG A 316 -16.05 4.61 25.05
CA ARG A 316 -15.75 4.46 26.48
C ARG A 316 -15.03 3.12 26.74
N PRO A 317 -13.87 3.12 27.41
CA PRO A 317 -13.21 1.89 27.83
C PRO A 317 -14.13 0.99 28.65
N LEU A 318 -13.94 -0.31 28.51
CA LEU A 318 -14.60 -1.34 29.31
C LEU A 318 -14.03 -1.31 30.75
N PRO A 319 -14.85 -1.64 31.77
CA PRO A 319 -14.49 -1.43 33.16
C PRO A 319 -13.37 -2.34 33.66
N ASP A 320 -13.25 -3.55 33.11
CA ASP A 320 -12.27 -4.55 33.54
C ASP A 320 -11.92 -5.57 32.45
N ILE A 321 -10.88 -6.37 32.72
CA ILE A 321 -10.40 -7.43 31.82
C ILE A 321 -11.49 -8.51 31.61
N ALA A 322 -12.29 -8.84 32.63
CA ALA A 322 -13.33 -9.87 32.50
C ALA A 322 -14.40 -9.46 31.47
N THR A 323 -14.76 -8.18 31.47
CA THR A 323 -15.66 -7.57 30.50
C THR A 323 -15.00 -7.54 29.12
N LEU A 324 -13.72 -7.15 29.02
CA LEU A 324 -12.96 -7.22 27.76
C LEU A 324 -12.97 -8.62 27.14
N LEU A 325 -12.73 -9.67 27.94
CA LEU A 325 -12.76 -11.07 27.47
C LEU A 325 -14.15 -11.47 26.95
N THR A 326 -15.22 -10.98 27.58
CA THR A 326 -16.60 -11.20 27.13
C THR A 326 -16.87 -10.52 25.78
N TRP A 327 -16.39 -9.27 25.61
CA TRP A 327 -16.50 -8.53 24.37
C TRP A 327 -15.68 -9.14 23.23
N LEU A 328 -14.46 -9.61 23.50
CA LEU A 328 -13.64 -10.34 22.52
C LEU A 328 -14.30 -11.65 22.07
N ARG A 329 -14.92 -12.40 23.00
CA ARG A 329 -15.68 -13.61 22.66
C ARG A 329 -16.89 -13.31 21.78
N TYR A 330 -17.60 -12.22 22.07
CA TYR A 330 -18.70 -11.75 21.23
C TYR A 330 -18.21 -11.29 19.85
N ALA A 331 -17.13 -10.50 19.77
CA ALA A 331 -16.54 -10.07 18.52
C ALA A 331 -16.16 -11.26 17.64
N ALA A 332 -15.48 -12.28 18.18
CA ALA A 332 -15.19 -13.52 17.46
C ALA A 332 -16.47 -14.22 16.95
N GLY A 333 -17.54 -14.22 17.75
CA GLY A 333 -18.82 -14.76 17.34
C GLY A 333 -19.52 -13.96 16.24
N VAL A 334 -19.34 -12.64 16.21
CA VAL A 334 -19.81 -11.77 15.13
C VAL A 334 -19.08 -12.12 13.84
N GLU A 335 -17.74 -12.17 13.83
CA GLU A 335 -16.96 -12.51 12.62
C GLU A 335 -17.33 -13.88 12.06
N LEU A 336 -17.49 -14.87 12.94
CA LEU A 336 -17.94 -16.18 12.52
C LEU A 336 -19.38 -16.14 11.98
N GLY A 337 -20.28 -15.36 12.58
CA GLY A 337 -21.66 -15.21 12.13
C GLY A 337 -21.77 -14.54 10.76
N VAL A 338 -21.09 -13.41 10.55
CA VAL A 338 -21.12 -12.69 9.27
C VAL A 338 -20.46 -13.49 8.15
N MET A 339 -19.36 -14.20 8.44
CA MET A 339 -18.74 -15.13 7.50
C MET A 339 -19.74 -16.17 6.98
N LEU A 340 -20.59 -16.74 7.85
CA LEU A 340 -21.60 -17.72 7.45
C LEU A 340 -22.74 -17.08 6.64
N GLU A 341 -23.18 -15.86 6.97
CA GLU A 341 -24.14 -15.10 6.16
C GLU A 341 -23.59 -14.85 4.75
N TYR A 342 -22.32 -14.45 4.64
CA TYR A 342 -21.67 -14.13 3.38
C TYR A 342 -21.47 -15.36 2.50
N LEU A 343 -21.03 -16.48 3.07
CA LEU A 343 -20.92 -17.76 2.34
C LEU A 343 -22.29 -18.27 1.88
N THR A 344 -23.31 -18.19 2.73
CA THR A 344 -24.68 -18.59 2.37
C THR A 344 -25.18 -17.76 1.18
N ALA A 345 -25.00 -16.44 1.24
CA ALA A 345 -25.42 -15.53 0.20
C ALA A 345 -24.61 -15.71 -1.10
N ALA A 346 -23.30 -15.89 -1.02
CA ALA A 346 -22.46 -16.14 -2.19
C ALA A 346 -22.90 -17.42 -2.93
N TRP A 347 -23.16 -18.53 -2.23
CA TRP A 347 -23.60 -19.77 -2.86
C TRP A 347 -25.05 -19.75 -3.37
N SER A 348 -25.84 -18.73 -3.03
CA SER A 348 -27.15 -18.49 -3.62
C SER A 348 -27.09 -17.88 -5.03
N ILE A 349 -25.95 -17.29 -5.41
CA ILE A 349 -25.72 -16.70 -6.74
C ILE A 349 -25.65 -17.81 -7.79
N ARG A 350 -26.29 -17.56 -8.94
CA ARG A 350 -26.29 -18.48 -10.08
C ARG A 350 -24.90 -18.62 -10.67
N ARG A 351 -24.48 -19.85 -10.96
CA ARG A 351 -23.25 -20.10 -11.73
C ARG A 351 -23.51 -19.79 -13.20
N PRO A 352 -22.69 -18.95 -13.86
CA PRO A 352 -22.85 -18.71 -15.28
C PRO A 352 -22.51 -19.95 -16.09
N ASP A 353 -23.17 -20.10 -17.23
CA ASP A 353 -22.90 -21.13 -18.23
C ASP A 353 -22.57 -20.49 -19.59
N ASN A 354 -22.40 -21.32 -20.63
CA ASN A 354 -22.10 -20.85 -21.98
C ASN A 354 -23.25 -20.04 -22.61
N THR A 355 -24.47 -20.11 -22.06
CA THR A 355 -25.65 -19.37 -22.54
C THR A 355 -25.86 -18.04 -21.83
N THR A 356 -25.17 -17.81 -20.72
CA THR A 356 -25.28 -16.58 -19.92
C THR A 356 -24.72 -15.37 -20.70
N PRO A 357 -25.46 -14.25 -20.80
CA PRO A 357 -24.98 -13.01 -21.39
C PRO A 357 -23.65 -12.53 -20.79
N ALA A 358 -22.80 -11.87 -21.59
CA ALA A 358 -21.43 -11.56 -21.20
C ALA A 358 -21.34 -10.58 -20.01
N ASP A 359 -22.21 -9.58 -19.99
CA ASP A 359 -22.39 -8.61 -18.92
C ASP A 359 -22.85 -9.28 -17.61
N LEU A 360 -23.93 -10.07 -17.67
CA LEU A 360 -24.41 -10.84 -16.52
C LEU A 360 -23.36 -11.85 -16.03
N ARG A 361 -22.63 -12.52 -16.93
CA ARG A 361 -21.56 -13.44 -16.57
C ARG A 361 -20.46 -12.73 -15.77
N GLY A 362 -20.04 -11.54 -16.20
CA GLY A 362 -19.02 -10.75 -15.50
C GLY A 362 -19.48 -10.38 -14.09
N ASP A 363 -20.70 -9.83 -13.97
CA ASP A 363 -21.26 -9.42 -12.69
C ASP A 363 -21.45 -10.62 -11.73
N LEU A 364 -21.88 -11.78 -12.23
CA LEU A 364 -22.04 -13.00 -11.41
C LEU A 364 -20.72 -13.54 -10.86
N LEU A 365 -19.67 -13.61 -11.70
CA LEU A 365 -18.36 -14.10 -11.28
C LEU A 365 -17.73 -13.13 -10.28
N ALA A 366 -17.74 -11.83 -10.59
CA ALA A 366 -17.18 -10.80 -9.72
C ALA A 366 -17.90 -10.77 -8.35
N ALA A 367 -19.24 -10.79 -8.34
CA ALA A 367 -20.01 -10.82 -7.10
C ALA A 367 -19.69 -12.05 -6.25
N PHE A 368 -19.64 -13.23 -6.88
CA PHE A 368 -19.35 -14.48 -6.16
C PHE A 368 -17.93 -14.47 -5.55
N ASP A 369 -16.92 -14.08 -6.34
CA ASP A 369 -15.52 -14.10 -5.90
C ASP A 369 -15.24 -13.04 -4.84
N GLU A 370 -15.80 -11.83 -4.98
CA GLU A 370 -15.63 -10.76 -3.99
C GLU A 370 -16.35 -11.06 -2.67
N MET A 371 -17.56 -11.63 -2.70
CA MET A 371 -18.23 -12.06 -1.46
C MET A 371 -17.44 -13.17 -0.73
N ARG A 372 -16.81 -14.09 -1.47
CA ARG A 372 -15.90 -15.08 -0.90
C ARG A 372 -14.65 -14.46 -0.31
N ARG A 373 -14.07 -13.47 -0.99
CA ARG A 373 -12.90 -12.73 -0.50
C ARG A 373 -13.21 -12.07 0.84
N VAL A 374 -14.37 -11.41 0.95
CA VAL A 374 -14.83 -10.81 2.21
C VAL A 374 -15.01 -11.89 3.29
N ALA A 375 -15.67 -13.00 2.99
CA ALA A 375 -15.79 -14.11 3.96
C ALA A 375 -14.43 -14.66 4.43
N ILE A 376 -13.41 -14.68 3.57
CA ILE A 376 -12.03 -15.04 3.95
C ILE A 376 -11.40 -13.97 4.86
N GLY A 377 -11.71 -12.69 4.64
CA GLY A 377 -11.40 -11.59 5.56
C GLY A 377 -11.94 -11.87 6.96
N GLU A 378 -13.21 -12.24 7.07
CA GLU A 378 -13.83 -12.59 8.35
C GLU A 378 -13.20 -13.81 9.04
N MET A 379 -12.73 -14.81 8.28
CA MET A 379 -11.94 -15.91 8.84
C MET A 379 -10.62 -15.44 9.44
N ARG A 380 -9.97 -14.42 8.84
CA ARG A 380 -8.76 -13.80 9.39
C ARG A 380 -9.10 -12.99 10.63
N HIS A 381 -10.20 -12.23 10.63
CA HIS A 381 -10.66 -11.47 11.79
C HIS A 381 -10.93 -12.39 12.99
N LEU A 382 -11.65 -13.50 12.77
CA LEU A 382 -11.89 -14.52 13.79
C LEU A 382 -10.59 -15.02 14.43
N ARG A 383 -9.55 -15.27 13.61
CA ARG A 383 -8.23 -15.64 14.12
C ARG A 383 -7.59 -14.50 14.91
N ALA A 384 -7.58 -13.28 14.36
CA ALA A 384 -6.99 -12.10 14.96
C ALA A 384 -7.57 -11.82 16.36
N VAL A 385 -8.90 -11.91 16.49
CA VAL A 385 -9.59 -11.75 17.79
C VAL A 385 -9.20 -12.86 18.77
N ASN A 386 -9.06 -14.11 18.30
CA ASN A 386 -8.61 -15.22 19.15
C ASN A 386 -7.16 -15.04 19.61
N ASP A 387 -6.28 -14.47 18.77
CA ASP A 387 -4.89 -14.15 19.14
C ASP A 387 -4.86 -13.03 20.21
N VAL A 388 -5.71 -12.00 20.09
CA VAL A 388 -5.89 -10.97 21.13
C VAL A 388 -6.46 -11.58 22.42
N LEU A 389 -7.44 -12.47 22.31
CA LEU A 389 -8.00 -13.19 23.46
C LEU A 389 -6.95 -14.04 24.19
N ALA A 390 -6.09 -14.74 23.44
CA ALA A 390 -5.00 -15.55 23.99
C ALA A 390 -3.95 -14.71 24.73
N HIS A 391 -3.73 -13.46 24.30
CA HIS A 391 -2.85 -12.53 25.03
C HIS A 391 -3.39 -12.22 26.43
N PHE A 392 -4.68 -11.92 26.54
CA PHE A 392 -5.32 -11.56 27.83
C PHE A 392 -5.72 -12.77 28.68
N GLN A 393 -5.77 -13.97 28.08
CA GLN A 393 -6.11 -15.22 28.75
C GLN A 393 -5.10 -16.30 28.31
N PRO A 394 -3.81 -16.24 28.73
CA PRO A 394 -2.79 -17.17 28.24
C PRO A 394 -2.98 -18.60 28.76
N PRO A 395 -2.36 -19.62 28.13
CA PRO A 395 -2.40 -21.00 28.61
C PRO A 395 -1.90 -21.14 30.06
N PRO A 396 -2.49 -22.05 30.87
CA PRO A 396 -3.54 -23.00 30.53
C PRO A 396 -4.95 -22.41 30.55
N GLY A 397 -5.10 -21.10 30.81
CA GLY A 397 -6.38 -20.43 30.91
C GLY A 397 -7.07 -20.23 29.56
N PHE A 398 -6.34 -20.19 28.44
CA PHE A 398 -6.90 -19.89 27.12
C PHE A 398 -7.97 -20.89 26.66
N THR A 399 -9.14 -20.37 26.27
CA THR A 399 -10.19 -21.13 25.59
C THR A 399 -10.57 -20.43 24.28
N PRO A 400 -10.33 -21.06 23.11
CA PRO A 400 -10.72 -20.50 21.82
C PRO A 400 -12.19 -20.07 21.77
N ALA A 401 -12.46 -18.95 21.12
CA ALA A 401 -13.80 -18.43 20.87
C ALA A 401 -14.23 -18.76 19.44
N LEU A 402 -15.06 -19.80 19.31
CA LEU A 402 -15.58 -20.32 18.03
C LEU A 402 -17.10 -20.55 18.08
N GLY A 403 -17.80 -19.88 19.01
CA GLY A 403 -19.25 -19.88 19.09
C GLY A 403 -19.84 -18.78 18.21
N VAL A 404 -20.90 -19.07 17.47
CA VAL A 404 -21.55 -18.10 16.57
C VAL A 404 -22.40 -17.11 17.37
N ALA A 405 -22.33 -15.82 17.05
CA ALA A 405 -23.18 -14.82 17.70
C ALA A 405 -24.67 -15.03 17.36
N THR A 406 -25.55 -14.97 18.36
CA THR A 406 -27.01 -15.09 18.16
C THR A 406 -27.63 -13.81 17.61
N LEU A 407 -27.04 -12.67 17.97
CA LEU A 407 -27.39 -11.35 17.50
C LEU A 407 -26.12 -10.70 16.94
N LEU A 408 -26.25 -10.03 15.80
CA LEU A 408 -25.22 -9.25 15.16
C LEU A 408 -25.48 -7.75 15.39
N PRO A 409 -24.46 -6.89 15.32
CA PRO A 409 -24.66 -5.44 15.27
C PRO A 409 -25.65 -5.07 14.16
N GLY A 410 -26.60 -4.18 14.50
CA GLY A 410 -27.55 -3.63 13.52
C GLY A 410 -26.95 -2.44 12.76
N ASN A 411 -27.72 -1.93 11.79
CA ASN A 411 -27.29 -0.83 10.92
C ASN A 411 -27.21 0.51 11.66
N ASP A 412 -28.03 0.68 12.71
CA ASP A 412 -28.00 1.87 13.58
C ASP A 412 -27.15 1.59 14.83
N PRO A 413 -26.32 2.55 15.29
CA PRO A 413 -25.52 2.40 16.50
C PRO A 413 -26.34 1.95 17.71
N GLY A 414 -25.83 0.94 18.43
CA GLY A 414 -26.48 0.38 19.62
C GLY A 414 -27.64 -0.58 19.34
N THR A 415 -28.03 -0.76 18.07
CA THR A 415 -29.05 -1.75 17.69
C THR A 415 -28.43 -3.11 17.41
N THR A 416 -29.24 -4.16 17.50
CA THR A 416 -28.84 -5.53 17.15
C THR A 416 -29.90 -6.18 16.27
N ARG A 417 -29.48 -7.15 15.46
CA ARG A 417 -30.36 -7.98 14.63
C ARG A 417 -30.06 -9.46 14.83
N PRO A 418 -31.03 -10.36 14.68
CA PRO A 418 -30.74 -11.79 14.63
C PRO A 418 -29.81 -12.16 13.46
N LEU A 419 -29.01 -13.20 13.67
CA LEU A 419 -28.33 -13.90 12.58
C LEU A 419 -29.37 -14.47 11.60
N ARG A 420 -29.24 -14.17 10.31
CA ARG A 420 -30.15 -14.59 9.25
C ARG A 420 -29.36 -15.05 8.02
N LEU A 421 -29.20 -16.37 7.89
CA LEU A 421 -28.63 -17.00 6.69
C LEU A 421 -29.61 -16.87 5.51
N ARG A 422 -29.28 -16.04 4.52
CA ARG A 422 -30.17 -15.62 3.43
C ARG A 422 -29.45 -15.65 2.08
N ALA A 423 -30.23 -15.73 1.01
CA ALA A 423 -29.71 -15.50 -0.34
C ALA A 423 -29.22 -14.04 -0.51
N ALA A 424 -28.42 -13.77 -1.55
CA ALA A 424 -27.90 -12.45 -1.91
C ALA A 424 -29.01 -11.51 -2.48
N SER A 425 -30.10 -11.36 -1.73
CA SER A 425 -31.15 -10.39 -2.04
C SER A 425 -30.66 -8.95 -1.77
N ALA A 426 -31.33 -7.97 -2.35
CA ALA A 426 -31.02 -6.57 -2.09
C ALA A 426 -31.09 -6.22 -0.58
N GLU A 427 -32.06 -6.78 0.16
CA GLU A 427 -32.16 -6.62 1.62
C GLU A 427 -30.97 -7.23 2.36
N ALA A 428 -30.52 -8.42 1.97
CA ALA A 428 -29.36 -9.05 2.60
C ALA A 428 -28.08 -8.21 2.35
N LEU A 429 -27.90 -7.72 1.12
CA LEU A 429 -26.77 -6.86 0.78
C LEU A 429 -26.82 -5.51 1.51
N ASP A 430 -28.01 -4.96 1.75
CA ASP A 430 -28.16 -3.75 2.59
C ASP A 430 -27.75 -3.99 4.04
N ASP A 431 -28.11 -5.14 4.62
CA ASP A 431 -27.65 -5.52 5.96
C ASP A 431 -26.13 -5.76 6.00
N PHE A 432 -25.53 -6.31 4.93
CA PHE A 432 -24.08 -6.50 4.83
C PHE A 432 -23.34 -5.17 4.70
N ILE A 433 -23.88 -4.22 3.92
CA ILE A 433 -23.34 -2.87 3.84
C ILE A 433 -23.47 -2.16 5.21
N GLY A 434 -24.59 -2.35 5.91
CA GLY A 434 -24.82 -1.74 7.21
C GLY A 434 -23.84 -2.22 8.28
N ILE A 435 -23.61 -3.53 8.37
CA ILE A 435 -22.71 -4.12 9.39
C ILE A 435 -21.24 -3.78 9.15
N GLU A 436 -20.80 -3.73 7.88
CA GLU A 436 -19.41 -3.40 7.53
C GLU A 436 -19.12 -1.89 7.55
N ALA A 437 -20.16 -1.05 7.63
CA ALA A 437 -20.01 0.39 7.57
C ALA A 437 -18.99 0.90 8.61
N PRO A 438 -18.09 1.84 8.24
CA PRO A 438 -17.08 2.36 9.17
C PRO A 438 -17.73 2.92 10.43
N SER A 439 -17.61 2.19 11.54
CA SER A 439 -18.27 2.56 12.78
C SER A 439 -17.35 3.42 13.65
N MET A 440 -17.53 4.75 13.60
CA MET A 440 -16.93 5.68 14.55
C MET A 440 -17.79 5.90 15.81
N SER A 441 -18.82 5.09 16.03
CA SER A 441 -19.74 5.25 17.16
C SER A 441 -19.13 4.77 18.49
N VAL A 442 -19.65 5.33 19.58
CA VAL A 442 -19.35 4.96 20.98
C VAL A 442 -19.68 3.50 21.28
N ASP A 443 -20.66 2.95 20.55
CA ASP A 443 -21.25 1.63 20.81
C ASP A 443 -20.70 0.53 19.89
N SER A 444 -19.73 0.83 19.03
CA SER A 444 -19.17 -0.19 18.15
C SER A 444 -18.33 -1.21 18.91
N VAL A 445 -18.49 -2.48 18.55
CA VAL A 445 -17.83 -3.63 19.21
C VAL A 445 -16.32 -3.41 19.29
N TYR A 446 -15.70 -3.11 18.15
CA TYR A 446 -14.25 -2.91 18.08
C TYR A 446 -13.78 -1.58 18.65
N ALA A 447 -14.57 -0.50 18.58
CA ALA A 447 -14.11 0.77 19.15
C ALA A 447 -13.92 0.66 20.66
N ARG A 448 -14.88 0.06 21.38
CA ARG A 448 -14.78 -0.15 22.84
C ARG A 448 -13.63 -1.08 23.20
N ILE A 449 -13.44 -2.16 22.45
CA ILE A 449 -12.30 -3.09 22.65
C ILE A 449 -10.98 -2.34 22.47
N LEU A 450 -10.83 -1.56 21.38
CA LEU A 450 -9.59 -0.84 21.08
C LEU A 450 -9.26 0.21 22.14
N VAL A 451 -10.18 1.12 22.51
CA VAL A 451 -9.89 2.13 23.55
C VAL A 451 -9.57 1.50 24.91
N THR A 452 -10.14 0.32 25.19
CA THR A 452 -9.82 -0.45 26.41
C THR A 452 -8.39 -0.96 26.36
N VAL A 453 -7.98 -1.57 25.24
CA VAL A 453 -6.64 -2.13 25.06
C VAL A 453 -5.58 -1.02 25.02
N GLU A 454 -5.89 0.14 24.44
CA GLU A 454 -5.01 1.32 24.41
C GLU A 454 -4.78 1.93 25.79
N ALA A 455 -5.77 1.87 26.68
CA ALA A 455 -5.63 2.32 28.05
C ALA A 455 -4.71 1.39 28.88
N MET A 456 -4.40 0.18 28.39
CA MET A 456 -3.52 -0.79 29.06
C MET A 456 -2.07 -0.62 28.58
N ALA A 457 -1.11 -0.69 29.50
CA ALA A 457 0.31 -0.60 29.16
C ALA A 457 0.81 -1.86 28.42
N ARG A 458 1.65 -1.67 27.37
CA ARG A 458 2.39 -2.72 26.62
C ARG A 458 1.52 -3.67 25.77
N THR A 459 0.58 -3.12 25.00
CA THR A 459 -0.36 -3.88 24.14
C THR A 459 -0.24 -3.54 22.65
N ASP A 460 0.89 -2.96 22.19
CA ASP A 460 1.08 -2.45 20.82
C ASP A 460 0.72 -3.47 19.73
N GLU A 461 1.05 -4.76 19.92
CA GLU A 461 0.70 -5.84 18.99
C GLU A 461 -0.81 -6.09 18.93
N GLN A 462 -1.50 -6.06 20.07
CA GLN A 462 -2.95 -6.25 20.15
C GLN A 462 -3.69 -5.05 19.58
N GLN A 463 -3.22 -3.82 19.87
CA GLN A 463 -3.74 -2.60 19.27
C GLN A 463 -3.62 -2.65 17.74
N PHE A 464 -2.46 -3.07 17.22
CA PHE A 464 -2.26 -3.20 15.78
C PHE A 464 -3.18 -4.26 15.15
N THR A 465 -3.33 -5.41 15.82
CA THR A 465 -4.22 -6.48 15.38
C THR A 465 -5.66 -6.00 15.27
N LEU A 466 -6.16 -5.29 16.29
CA LEU A 466 -7.52 -4.73 16.30
C LEU A 466 -7.70 -3.65 15.23
N ARG A 467 -6.73 -2.75 15.05
CA ARG A 467 -6.76 -1.72 14.01
C ARG A 467 -6.77 -2.31 12.60
N THR A 468 -6.11 -3.46 12.40
CA THR A 468 -6.13 -4.17 11.12
C THR A 468 -7.53 -4.70 10.81
N VAL A 469 -8.20 -5.34 11.78
CA VAL A 469 -9.58 -5.80 11.63
C VAL A 469 -10.53 -4.64 11.29
N MET A 470 -10.40 -3.52 12.02
CA MET A 470 -11.23 -2.33 11.76
C MET A 470 -10.99 -1.74 10.36
N ALA A 471 -9.76 -1.77 9.85
CA ALA A 471 -9.42 -1.26 8.52
C ALA A 471 -9.94 -2.17 7.39
N GLU A 472 -9.85 -3.50 7.56
CA GLU A 472 -10.40 -4.48 6.61
C GLU A 472 -11.93 -4.38 6.50
N GLY A 473 -12.65 -4.08 7.60
CA GLY A 473 -14.10 -3.84 7.55
C GLY A 473 -14.51 -2.68 6.62
N GLU A 474 -13.72 -1.60 6.56
CA GLU A 474 -13.98 -0.52 5.60
C GLU A 474 -13.84 -0.99 4.14
N GLU A 475 -12.89 -1.89 3.86
CA GLU A 475 -12.75 -2.51 2.54
C GLU A 475 -13.97 -3.41 2.22
N HIS A 476 -14.44 -4.19 3.18
CA HIS A 476 -15.63 -5.04 3.04
C HIS A 476 -16.88 -4.21 2.73
N TRP A 477 -17.08 -3.09 3.44
CA TRP A 477 -18.17 -2.15 3.18
C TRP A 477 -18.19 -1.66 1.72
N ARG A 478 -17.04 -1.23 1.21
CA ARG A 478 -16.91 -0.79 -0.20
C ARG A 478 -17.21 -1.94 -1.15
N THR A 479 -16.69 -3.12 -0.84
CA THR A 479 -16.86 -4.32 -1.66
C THR A 479 -18.34 -4.72 -1.77
N PHE A 480 -19.10 -4.74 -0.67
CA PHE A 480 -20.53 -5.03 -0.73
C PHE A 480 -21.34 -3.97 -1.49
N ARG A 481 -20.91 -2.71 -1.48
CA ARG A 481 -21.53 -1.68 -2.35
C ARG A 481 -21.33 -1.98 -3.83
N PHE A 482 -20.14 -2.45 -4.23
CA PHE A 482 -19.90 -2.89 -5.61
C PHE A 482 -20.71 -4.14 -5.96
N VAL A 483 -20.71 -5.16 -5.08
CA VAL A 483 -21.51 -6.38 -5.26
C VAL A 483 -23.00 -6.03 -5.44
N LYS A 484 -23.54 -5.12 -4.60
CA LYS A 484 -24.91 -4.65 -4.74
C LYS A 484 -25.14 -3.95 -6.07
N ASP A 485 -24.27 -3.01 -6.45
CA ASP A 485 -24.37 -2.31 -7.73
C ASP A 485 -24.39 -3.30 -8.90
N TRP A 486 -23.47 -4.27 -8.94
CA TRP A 486 -23.41 -5.30 -9.98
C TRP A 486 -24.68 -6.16 -10.05
N LEU A 487 -25.12 -6.72 -8.92
CA LEU A 487 -26.26 -7.63 -8.91
C LEU A 487 -27.59 -6.92 -9.19
N THR A 488 -27.76 -5.68 -8.70
CA THR A 488 -29.02 -4.92 -8.85
C THR A 488 -29.24 -4.29 -10.23
N ARG A 489 -28.25 -4.39 -11.13
CA ARG A 489 -28.46 -4.14 -12.57
C ARG A 489 -29.37 -5.18 -13.23
N HIS A 490 -29.50 -6.35 -12.60
CA HIS A 490 -30.24 -7.50 -13.11
C HIS A 490 -31.42 -7.82 -12.20
N ALA A 491 -32.45 -8.47 -12.73
CA ALA A 491 -33.56 -8.95 -11.91
C ALA A 491 -33.10 -10.12 -11.01
N PRO A 492 -33.64 -10.29 -9.79
CA PRO A 492 -33.28 -11.40 -8.90
C PRO A 492 -33.37 -12.79 -9.52
N ALA A 493 -34.32 -13.01 -10.43
CA ALA A 493 -34.46 -14.29 -11.14
C ALA A 493 -33.32 -14.57 -12.14
N GLU A 494 -32.58 -13.55 -12.56
CA GLU A 494 -31.45 -13.67 -13.49
C GLU A 494 -30.16 -14.03 -12.75
N TYR A 495 -29.97 -13.52 -11.53
CA TYR A 495 -28.72 -13.67 -10.80
C TYR A 495 -28.76 -14.64 -9.61
N LEU A 496 -29.92 -14.93 -9.04
CA LEU A 496 -30.08 -15.97 -8.01
C LEU A 496 -30.35 -17.33 -8.64
N ARG A 497 -29.93 -18.40 -7.96
CA ARG A 497 -30.33 -19.78 -8.34
C ARG A 497 -31.84 -19.97 -8.29
N ALA A 498 -32.49 -19.38 -7.29
CA ALA A 498 -33.94 -19.21 -7.21
C ALA A 498 -34.27 -18.01 -6.32
N VAL A 499 -35.39 -17.33 -6.58
CA VAL A 499 -35.79 -16.13 -5.81
C VAL A 499 -36.19 -16.49 -4.37
N ASN A 500 -36.74 -17.69 -4.15
CA ASN A 500 -37.23 -18.14 -2.85
C ASN A 500 -36.51 -19.42 -2.38
N LEU A 501 -35.17 -19.43 -2.44
CA LEU A 501 -34.38 -20.56 -1.94
C LEU A 501 -34.72 -20.85 -0.47
N GLN A 502 -35.01 -22.12 -0.19
CA GLN A 502 -35.26 -22.61 1.15
C GLN A 502 -34.08 -23.44 1.64
N PRO A 503 -33.84 -23.51 2.96
CA PRO A 503 -32.93 -24.49 3.54
C PRO A 503 -33.29 -25.93 3.11
N PRO A 504 -32.31 -26.86 3.08
CA PRO A 504 -32.59 -28.26 2.80
C PRO A 504 -33.56 -28.85 3.83
N PRO A 505 -34.43 -29.80 3.44
CA PRO A 505 -35.29 -30.49 4.39
C PRO A 505 -34.47 -31.31 5.40
N ALA A 506 -35.06 -31.55 6.57
CA ALA A 506 -34.46 -32.38 7.61
C ALA A 506 -34.09 -33.77 7.05
N GLY A 507 -32.87 -34.23 7.34
CA GLY A 507 -32.34 -35.50 6.83
C GLY A 507 -31.75 -35.44 5.41
N SER A 508 -31.64 -34.25 4.79
CA SER A 508 -30.91 -34.08 3.53
C SER A 508 -29.45 -34.55 3.66
N GLY A 509 -29.07 -35.54 2.85
CA GLY A 509 -27.71 -36.10 2.83
C GLY A 509 -26.63 -35.04 2.56
N PRO A 510 -26.76 -34.21 1.50
CA PRO A 510 -25.83 -33.11 1.24
C PRO A 510 -25.70 -32.11 2.38
N HIS A 511 -26.83 -31.77 3.03
CA HIS A 511 -26.82 -30.87 4.18
C HIS A 511 -26.07 -31.50 5.35
N ALA A 512 -26.31 -32.79 5.63
CA ALA A 512 -25.58 -33.52 6.68
C ALA A 512 -24.07 -33.56 6.41
N THR A 513 -23.65 -33.75 5.15
CA THR A 513 -22.23 -33.66 4.76
C THR A 513 -21.65 -32.27 5.01
N LEU A 514 -22.37 -31.21 4.66
CA LEU A 514 -21.96 -29.83 4.94
C LEU A 514 -21.78 -29.61 6.46
N GLN A 515 -22.76 -30.01 7.27
CA GLN A 515 -22.69 -29.88 8.73
C GLN A 515 -21.54 -30.69 9.33
N GLN A 516 -21.29 -31.90 8.83
CA GLN A 516 -20.18 -32.74 9.27
C GLN A 516 -18.82 -32.08 8.99
N ARG A 517 -18.62 -31.57 7.76
CA ARG A 517 -17.38 -30.90 7.37
C ARG A 517 -17.17 -29.60 8.15
N TYR A 518 -18.24 -28.83 8.36
CA TYR A 518 -18.21 -27.61 9.18
C TYR A 518 -17.83 -27.90 10.63
N ARG A 519 -18.45 -28.91 11.27
CA ARG A 519 -18.08 -29.32 12.64
C ARG A 519 -16.62 -29.75 12.73
N ALA A 520 -16.15 -30.59 11.79
CA ALA A 520 -14.78 -31.06 11.78
C ALA A 520 -13.77 -29.90 11.61
N LEU A 521 -14.12 -28.88 10.82
CA LEU A 521 -13.34 -27.66 10.71
C LEU A 521 -13.23 -26.93 12.05
N LEU A 522 -14.37 -26.67 12.72
CA LEU A 522 -14.37 -26.00 14.03
C LEU A 522 -13.57 -26.79 15.08
N ASP A 523 -13.66 -28.12 15.06
CA ASP A 523 -12.87 -29.00 15.92
C ASP A 523 -11.36 -28.84 15.68
N ALA A 524 -10.92 -28.82 14.42
CA ALA A 524 -9.52 -28.61 14.07
C ALA A 524 -9.03 -27.22 14.47
N LEU A 525 -9.83 -26.17 14.25
CA LEU A 525 -9.51 -24.80 14.67
C LEU A 525 -9.40 -24.68 16.20
N PHE A 526 -10.36 -25.27 16.93
CA PHE A 526 -10.34 -25.27 18.39
C PHE A 526 -9.05 -25.90 18.93
N GLN A 527 -8.68 -27.08 18.43
CA GLN A 527 -7.45 -27.75 18.84
C GLN A 527 -6.21 -26.96 18.46
N ALA A 528 -6.15 -26.44 17.23
CA ALA A 528 -5.02 -25.66 16.74
C ALA A 528 -4.79 -24.40 17.59
N TYR A 529 -5.85 -23.64 17.88
CA TYR A 529 -5.77 -22.43 18.69
C TYR A 529 -5.40 -22.75 20.13
N ALA A 530 -6.01 -23.77 20.75
CA ALA A 530 -5.67 -24.18 22.11
C ALA A 530 -4.19 -24.61 22.26
N MET A 531 -3.61 -25.23 21.23
CA MET A 531 -2.19 -25.62 21.22
C MET A 531 -1.23 -24.43 21.06
N GLY A 532 -1.68 -23.37 20.38
CA GLY A 532 -0.87 -22.21 20.01
C GLY A 532 0.20 -22.53 18.95
N MET A 533 0.76 -21.49 18.35
CA MET A 533 1.86 -21.63 17.38
C MET A 533 3.21 -21.86 18.08
N PRO A 534 4.13 -22.63 17.48
CA PRO A 534 4.02 -23.31 16.18
C PRO A 534 3.31 -24.68 16.24
N ARG A 535 3.00 -25.22 17.44
CA ARG A 535 2.52 -26.60 17.61
C ARG A 535 1.17 -26.87 16.92
N GLY A 536 0.25 -25.91 16.91
CA GLY A 536 -1.04 -26.00 16.24
C GLY A 536 -0.99 -25.81 14.71
N ALA A 537 0.16 -25.45 14.13
CA ALA A 537 0.28 -25.11 12.71
C ALA A 537 -0.18 -26.23 11.75
N PRO A 538 0.14 -27.51 11.97
CA PRO A 538 -0.33 -28.59 11.10
C PRO A 538 -1.85 -28.71 11.07
N LEU A 539 -2.50 -28.58 12.23
CA LEU A 539 -3.96 -28.62 12.34
C LEU A 539 -4.61 -27.41 11.66
N LEU A 540 -4.01 -26.22 11.80
CA LEU A 540 -4.50 -25.02 11.12
C LEU A 540 -4.38 -25.12 9.59
N ASN A 541 -3.29 -25.71 9.10
CA ASN A 541 -3.12 -25.95 7.66
C ASN A 541 -4.08 -27.02 7.15
N ALA A 542 -4.33 -28.08 7.92
CA ALA A 542 -5.36 -29.09 7.60
C ALA A 542 -6.77 -28.48 7.58
N ALA A 543 -7.09 -27.61 8.53
CA ALA A 543 -8.36 -26.86 8.59
C ALA A 543 -8.54 -25.97 7.34
N ARG A 544 -7.49 -25.28 6.90
CA ARG A 544 -7.53 -24.50 5.64
C ARG A 544 -7.74 -25.39 4.42
N ALA A 545 -7.04 -26.51 4.35
CA ALA A 545 -7.18 -27.44 3.24
C ALA A 545 -8.59 -28.06 3.17
N SER A 546 -9.23 -28.34 4.31
CA SER A 546 -10.58 -28.90 4.36
C SER A 546 -11.68 -27.91 3.95
N MET A 547 -11.38 -26.63 3.82
CA MET A 547 -12.32 -25.65 3.28
C MET A 547 -12.47 -25.76 1.74
N LEU A 548 -11.43 -26.21 1.04
CA LEU A 548 -11.30 -26.06 -0.41
C LEU A 548 -11.59 -27.36 -1.18
N GLY A 549 -12.03 -27.21 -2.43
CA GLY A 549 -12.20 -28.30 -3.37
C GLY A 549 -13.44 -29.17 -3.13
N ALA A 550 -13.62 -30.18 -4.00
CA ALA A 550 -14.83 -31.02 -4.03
C ALA A 550 -15.06 -31.81 -2.72
N ASP A 551 -13.99 -32.25 -2.08
CA ASP A 551 -14.04 -32.97 -0.80
C ASP A 551 -14.04 -32.06 0.43
N GLY A 552 -13.92 -30.74 0.23
CA GLY A 552 -13.94 -29.72 1.29
C GLY A 552 -15.31 -29.09 1.52
N ILE A 553 -15.35 -28.04 2.34
CA ILE A 553 -16.59 -27.27 2.58
C ILE A 553 -17.13 -26.67 1.28
N GLU A 554 -16.27 -26.14 0.41
CA GLU A 554 -16.64 -25.62 -0.92
C GLU A 554 -17.46 -26.61 -1.75
N GLY A 555 -17.00 -27.85 -1.90
CA GLY A 555 -17.75 -28.88 -2.63
C GLY A 555 -19.06 -29.31 -1.96
N ALA A 556 -19.13 -29.26 -0.62
CA ALA A 556 -20.39 -29.52 0.08
C ALA A 556 -21.41 -28.40 -0.11
N LEU A 557 -20.95 -27.14 -0.09
CA LEU A 557 -21.77 -25.97 -0.42
C LEU A 557 -22.29 -26.04 -1.86
N ASP A 558 -21.42 -26.39 -2.82
CA ASP A 558 -21.81 -26.59 -4.22
C ASP A 558 -22.86 -27.70 -4.35
N THR A 559 -22.69 -28.82 -3.62
CA THR A 559 -23.65 -29.93 -3.66
C THR A 559 -25.03 -29.51 -3.17
N VAL A 560 -25.11 -28.76 -2.07
CA VAL A 560 -26.38 -28.24 -1.54
C VAL A 560 -27.01 -27.25 -2.52
N ALA A 561 -26.22 -26.29 -3.01
CA ALA A 561 -26.70 -25.25 -3.92
C ALA A 561 -27.15 -25.79 -5.28
N ASN A 562 -26.49 -26.84 -5.79
CA ASN A 562 -26.86 -27.50 -7.05
C ASN A 562 -28.15 -28.31 -6.95
N GLN A 563 -28.60 -28.65 -5.74
CA GLN A 563 -29.93 -29.22 -5.51
C GLN A 563 -31.04 -28.17 -5.38
N GLY A 564 -30.71 -26.88 -5.57
CA GLY A 564 -31.68 -25.78 -5.50
C GLY A 564 -32.05 -25.40 -4.07
N PHE A 565 -31.19 -25.68 -3.08
CA PHE A 565 -31.39 -25.27 -1.70
C PHE A 565 -30.45 -24.13 -1.30
N LEU A 566 -30.85 -23.37 -0.29
CA LEU A 566 -30.00 -22.40 0.39
C LEU A 566 -28.98 -23.17 1.24
N ALA A 567 -27.68 -22.98 0.98
CA ALA A 567 -26.65 -23.64 1.77
C ALA A 567 -26.50 -22.95 3.14
N VAL A 568 -27.02 -23.57 4.20
CA VAL A 568 -27.04 -23.01 5.56
C VAL A 568 -26.17 -23.81 6.52
N PHE A 569 -25.77 -23.18 7.61
CA PHE A 569 -24.96 -23.79 8.67
C PHE A 569 -25.78 -23.84 9.96
N ASP A 570 -25.98 -25.04 10.49
CA ASP A 570 -26.78 -25.25 11.69
C ASP A 570 -25.93 -25.01 12.95
N PRO A 571 -26.55 -24.60 14.06
CA PRO A 571 -25.86 -24.55 15.35
C PRO A 571 -25.25 -25.91 15.70
N VAL A 572 -23.96 -25.92 16.03
CA VAL A 572 -23.27 -27.16 16.39
C VAL A 572 -23.61 -27.53 17.84
N PRO A 573 -24.18 -28.72 18.11
CA PRO A 573 -24.53 -29.15 19.46
C PRO A 573 -23.26 -29.63 20.20
N ASP A 574 -22.41 -28.69 20.56
CA ASP A 574 -21.18 -28.89 21.32
C ASP A 574 -20.95 -27.66 22.23
N PRO A 575 -20.76 -27.84 23.54
CA PRO A 575 -20.54 -26.72 24.46
C PRO A 575 -19.35 -25.82 24.09
N ARG A 576 -18.36 -26.34 23.37
CA ARG A 576 -17.20 -25.55 22.89
C ARG A 576 -17.58 -24.50 21.85
N PHE A 577 -18.68 -24.73 21.14
CA PHE A 577 -19.19 -23.87 20.05
C PHE A 577 -20.55 -23.28 20.40
N ALA A 578 -20.89 -23.22 21.69
CA ALA A 578 -22.16 -22.67 22.15
C ALA A 578 -22.37 -21.25 21.61
N PRO A 579 -23.60 -20.89 21.16
CA PRO A 579 -23.87 -19.56 20.65
C PRO A 579 -23.58 -18.46 21.68
N VAL A 580 -23.09 -17.32 21.19
CA VAL A 580 -22.69 -16.18 22.04
C VAL A 580 -23.71 -15.07 21.91
N ALA A 581 -24.24 -14.57 23.03
CA ALA A 581 -25.10 -13.39 23.06
C ALA A 581 -24.27 -12.11 23.14
N PRO A 582 -24.80 -10.96 22.70
CA PRO A 582 -24.17 -9.67 22.95
C PRO A 582 -23.93 -9.45 24.45
N PRO A 583 -22.82 -8.80 24.84
CA PRO A 583 -22.63 -8.34 26.21
C PRO A 583 -23.80 -7.46 26.62
N ALA A 584 -24.18 -7.50 27.90
CA ALA A 584 -25.24 -6.63 28.41
C ALA A 584 -24.94 -5.15 28.09
N PRO A 585 -25.95 -4.36 27.69
CA PRO A 585 -25.78 -2.93 27.53
C PRO A 585 -25.27 -2.33 28.83
N ASP A 586 -24.34 -1.38 28.73
CA ASP A 586 -23.75 -0.73 29.89
C ASP A 586 -24.87 -0.04 30.68
N PRO A 587 -25.10 -0.36 31.97
CA PRO A 587 -26.16 0.27 32.75
C PRO A 587 -25.95 1.78 32.95
N MET A 588 -24.81 2.35 32.52
CA MET A 588 -24.49 3.77 32.53
C MET A 588 -24.31 4.39 31.13
N ALA A 589 -24.81 3.73 30.08
CA ALA A 589 -24.86 4.27 28.71
C ALA A 589 -25.72 5.54 28.62
#